data_AF-A0A497JR41-F1
#
_entry.id   AF-A0A497JR41-F1
#
_cell.length_a   1.000
_cell.length_b   1.000
_cell.length_c   1.000
_cell.angle_alpha   90.00
_cell.angle_beta   90.00
_cell.angle_gamma   90.00
#
_symmetry.space_group_name_H-M   'P 1'
#
loop_
_entity.id
_entity.type
_entity.pdbx_description
1 polymer ?
#
loop_
_entity_poly.entity_id
_entity_poly.type
_entity_poly.pdbx_seq_one_letter_code
_entity_poly.pdbx_strand_id
1 'polypeptide(L)'
;MKTKTLIAVMLAVCLMASTMTSASATDQLLKSDFKKESFAKVIDFFDYVRAYALLHGLPKPSDNWHAYTYVTYVNKSGMQMLYAGLCNVSFAGAYVTLPMQTVMLHYKTQNNSRDVIVSSSFVMLMGFNDTEQSLFPDSPDRNDNLWASVSIGFNFQNWFKNVTFPSLCSKSAIYPLKKSDDGLTWTWGMRYTNLTAIWYRTFISEDNHTYVKRPHVITTYDELSFNYTLEIKPDENKAVLRQDHTVGRIRDLWHFWGWSLIPLYNHYNSSGCYRYGKKISNETVYDFLDTHQIKMSIIDFQNSVTLEQETYCETPNGENVTDKDLEVDSTISTYCEDGERIFDADFGVKDTYKLYNYTADPTETSYDTYEAVTRTCEIDGIARNEGLLEGPRNVLRYLPLTIAHVDSGLYEKAKDSITNMTKAKYFYIISYPHYSGFRIEHDPVYTAYIAGTPPSTEEEGIQILPWGFVALVVIAVVLIAVVVAAVKLRKKPEQPS
;
A
#
# COMPACT_ATOMS: atom_id res chain seq x y z
N MET A 1 33.14 -14.58 -19.70
CA MET A 1 31.78 -14.71 -20.25
C MET A 1 31.46 -13.45 -21.05
N LYS A 2 31.05 -13.57 -22.32
CA LYS A 2 30.84 -12.40 -23.20
C LYS A 2 29.57 -11.65 -22.78
N THR A 3 29.59 -10.32 -22.83
CA THR A 3 28.52 -9.36 -22.42
C THR A 3 27.13 -9.68 -22.98
N LYS A 4 27.07 -10.33 -24.16
CA LYS A 4 25.84 -10.83 -24.78
C LYS A 4 25.13 -11.93 -23.96
N THR A 5 25.88 -12.70 -23.18
CA THR A 5 25.37 -13.76 -22.30
C THR A 5 24.67 -13.16 -21.06
N LEU A 6 25.14 -12.02 -20.55
CA LEU A 6 24.55 -11.36 -19.38
C LEU A 6 23.23 -10.66 -19.72
N ILE A 7 23.16 -10.02 -20.89
CA ILE A 7 21.92 -9.42 -21.42
C ILE A 7 20.91 -10.52 -21.77
N ALA A 8 21.37 -11.64 -22.36
CA ALA A 8 20.51 -12.80 -22.60
C ALA A 8 20.05 -13.48 -21.30
N VAL A 9 20.86 -13.46 -20.24
CA VAL A 9 20.46 -13.93 -18.91
C VAL A 9 19.47 -12.97 -18.26
N MET A 10 19.63 -11.65 -18.34
CA MET A 10 18.63 -10.69 -17.85
C MET A 10 17.30 -10.79 -18.64
N LEU A 11 17.35 -10.98 -19.95
CA LEU A 11 16.14 -11.22 -20.77
C LEU A 11 15.51 -12.59 -20.46
N ALA A 12 16.31 -13.63 -20.21
CA ALA A 12 15.82 -14.95 -19.80
C ALA A 12 15.27 -14.96 -18.34
N VAL A 13 15.77 -14.07 -17.47
CA VAL A 13 15.25 -13.82 -16.12
C VAL A 13 13.85 -13.21 -16.18
N CYS A 14 13.61 -12.30 -17.12
CA CYS A 14 12.26 -11.78 -17.38
C CYS A 14 11.31 -12.84 -17.98
N LEU A 15 11.84 -13.85 -18.69
CA LEU A 15 11.05 -14.86 -19.41
C LEU A 15 10.73 -16.14 -18.61
N MET A 16 11.33 -16.37 -17.43
CA MET A 16 11.21 -17.65 -16.69
C MET A 16 10.73 -17.54 -15.24
N ALA A 17 10.07 -16.44 -14.87
CA ALA A 17 9.51 -16.20 -13.54
C ALA A 17 8.25 -17.05 -13.18
N SER A 18 8.13 -18.25 -13.75
CA SER A 18 6.92 -19.08 -13.73
C SER A 18 6.87 -20.14 -12.62
N THR A 19 7.76 -20.13 -11.62
CA THR A 19 7.74 -21.15 -10.55
C THR A 19 7.52 -20.60 -9.15
N MET A 20 7.04 -19.36 -9.00
CA MET A 20 6.41 -18.97 -7.74
C MET A 20 5.01 -19.55 -7.72
N THR A 21 4.59 -20.14 -6.60
CA THR A 21 3.16 -20.25 -6.29
C THR A 21 2.67 -18.81 -6.11
N SER A 22 2.26 -18.16 -7.21
CA SER A 22 1.68 -16.82 -7.15
C SER A 22 0.44 -16.90 -6.25
N ALA A 23 0.26 -15.90 -5.39
CA ALA A 23 -1.07 -15.70 -4.82
C ALA A 23 -2.00 -15.50 -6.01
N SER A 24 -3.09 -16.24 -6.08
CA SER A 24 -4.11 -16.09 -7.10
C SER A 24 -5.28 -15.31 -6.52
N ALA A 25 -6.02 -14.63 -7.38
CA ALA A 25 -7.32 -14.08 -7.02
C ALA A 25 -8.21 -15.23 -6.54
N THR A 26 -8.84 -15.04 -5.38
CA THR A 26 -9.90 -15.93 -4.89
C THR A 26 -11.27 -15.36 -5.18
N ASP A 27 -11.36 -14.06 -5.46
CA ASP A 27 -12.60 -13.31 -5.56
C ASP A 27 -12.58 -12.27 -6.69
N GLN A 28 -13.77 -11.77 -6.99
CA GLN A 28 -13.97 -10.56 -7.82
C GLN A 28 -14.44 -9.41 -6.93
N LEU A 29 -13.99 -8.19 -7.25
CA LEU A 29 -14.52 -6.97 -6.65
C LEU A 29 -15.74 -6.49 -7.46
N LEU A 30 -16.88 -6.35 -6.78
CA LEU A 30 -18.16 -5.98 -7.39
C LEU A 30 -18.66 -4.67 -6.81
N LYS A 31 -19.40 -3.90 -7.59
CA LYS A 31 -20.06 -2.66 -7.11
C LYS A 31 -20.94 -2.90 -5.87
N SER A 32 -21.57 -4.06 -5.75
CA SER A 32 -22.40 -4.41 -4.59
C SER A 32 -21.62 -4.60 -3.29
N ASP A 33 -20.30 -4.83 -3.35
CA ASP A 33 -19.47 -4.97 -2.16
C ASP A 33 -19.37 -3.68 -1.35
N PHE A 34 -19.35 -2.52 -2.03
CA PHE A 34 -19.29 -1.19 -1.41
C PHE A 34 -20.57 -0.81 -0.64
N LYS A 35 -21.61 -1.64 -0.70
CA LYS A 35 -22.84 -1.49 0.10
C LYS A 35 -22.79 -2.27 1.42
N LYS A 36 -21.77 -3.10 1.63
CA LYS A 36 -21.61 -3.90 2.86
C LYS A 36 -21.01 -3.03 3.96
N GLU A 37 -21.32 -3.39 5.22
CA GLU A 37 -20.64 -2.79 6.39
C GLU A 37 -19.13 -3.03 6.33
N SER A 38 -18.70 -4.23 5.92
CA SER A 38 -17.29 -4.52 5.70
C SER A 38 -17.10 -5.72 4.77
N PHE A 39 -15.94 -5.79 4.13
CA PHE A 39 -15.49 -6.98 3.40
C PHE A 39 -13.96 -7.04 3.35
N ALA A 40 -13.44 -8.24 3.06
CA ALA A 40 -12.03 -8.48 2.81
C ALA A 40 -11.91 -9.51 1.67
N LYS A 41 -11.11 -9.22 0.65
CA LYS A 41 -10.98 -10.05 -0.56
C LYS A 41 -9.56 -10.05 -1.11
N VAL A 42 -9.16 -11.16 -1.73
CA VAL A 42 -7.97 -11.20 -2.59
C VAL A 42 -8.43 -11.26 -4.04
N ILE A 43 -8.20 -10.18 -4.78
CA ILE A 43 -8.68 -10.00 -6.15
C ILE A 43 -7.50 -9.87 -7.10
N ASP A 44 -7.71 -10.12 -8.39
CA ASP A 44 -6.86 -9.51 -9.42
C ASP A 44 -7.41 -8.11 -9.70
N PHE A 45 -6.70 -7.10 -9.22
CA PHE A 45 -7.12 -5.73 -9.35
C PHE A 45 -7.20 -5.30 -10.82
N PHE A 46 -6.31 -5.79 -11.69
CA PHE A 46 -6.37 -5.42 -13.10
C PHE A 46 -7.58 -6.03 -13.82
N ASP A 47 -8.13 -7.16 -13.36
CA ASP A 47 -9.41 -7.65 -13.89
C ASP A 47 -10.56 -6.68 -13.59
N TYR A 48 -10.60 -6.12 -12.38
CA TYR A 48 -11.55 -5.08 -12.02
C TYR A 48 -11.37 -3.81 -12.88
N VAL A 49 -10.13 -3.35 -13.07
CA VAL A 49 -9.82 -2.21 -13.95
C VAL A 49 -10.26 -2.46 -15.39
N ARG A 50 -9.97 -3.65 -15.93
CA ARG A 50 -10.38 -4.05 -17.29
C ARG A 50 -11.89 -4.07 -17.45
N ALA A 51 -12.61 -4.60 -16.47
CA ALA A 51 -14.07 -4.63 -16.48
C ALA A 51 -14.65 -3.21 -16.48
N TYR A 52 -14.12 -2.31 -15.64
CA TYR A 52 -14.51 -0.90 -15.64
C TYR A 52 -14.22 -0.23 -16.98
N ALA A 53 -13.00 -0.41 -17.53
CA ALA A 53 -12.63 0.19 -18.81
C ALA A 53 -13.56 -0.24 -19.95
N LEU A 54 -13.94 -1.52 -20.00
CA LEU A 54 -14.90 -2.04 -20.98
C LEU A 54 -16.29 -1.40 -20.85
N LEU A 55 -16.81 -1.30 -19.62
CA LEU A 55 -18.14 -0.73 -19.35
C LEU A 55 -18.23 0.77 -19.70
N HIS A 56 -17.11 1.48 -19.65
CA HIS A 56 -17.04 2.93 -19.86
C HIS A 56 -16.36 3.36 -21.17
N GLY A 57 -16.00 2.41 -22.04
CA GLY A 57 -15.37 2.70 -23.35
C GLY A 57 -13.97 3.32 -23.23
N LEU A 58 -13.24 3.02 -22.15
CA LEU A 58 -11.90 3.54 -21.88
C LEU A 58 -10.81 2.60 -22.42
N PRO A 59 -9.58 3.09 -22.65
CA PRO A 59 -8.43 2.24 -22.97
C PRO A 59 -8.21 1.18 -21.91
N LYS A 60 -8.21 -0.09 -22.33
CA LYS A 60 -8.00 -1.24 -21.46
C LYS A 60 -6.50 -1.40 -21.16
N PRO A 61 -6.10 -1.66 -19.89
CA PRO A 61 -4.72 -2.04 -19.59
C PRO A 61 -4.38 -3.39 -20.23
N SER A 62 -3.09 -3.69 -20.37
CA SER A 62 -2.62 -4.96 -20.94
C SER A 62 -3.23 -6.18 -20.24
N ASP A 63 -3.54 -7.22 -21.00
CA ASP A 63 -4.05 -8.50 -20.46
C ASP A 63 -2.98 -9.27 -19.68
N ASN A 64 -1.70 -8.96 -19.90
CA ASN A 64 -0.58 -9.58 -19.17
C ASN A 64 -0.29 -8.87 -17.83
N TRP A 65 -1.09 -7.87 -17.46
CA TRP A 65 -0.94 -7.15 -16.20
C TRP A 65 -1.87 -7.76 -15.15
N HIS A 66 -1.28 -8.24 -14.06
CA HIS A 66 -2.00 -8.83 -12.93
C HIS A 66 -1.50 -8.19 -11.64
N ALA A 67 -2.40 -7.81 -10.75
CA ALA A 67 -2.04 -7.26 -9.44
C ALA A 67 -2.94 -7.93 -8.42
N TYR A 68 -2.42 -8.96 -7.76
CA TYR A 68 -3.19 -9.65 -6.75
C TYR A 68 -3.13 -8.83 -5.47
N THR A 69 -4.28 -8.28 -5.10
CA THR A 69 -4.40 -7.27 -4.06
C THR A 69 -5.35 -7.75 -2.99
N TYR A 70 -4.89 -7.70 -1.74
CA TYR A 70 -5.75 -7.82 -0.59
C TYR A 70 -6.47 -6.49 -0.36
N VAL A 71 -7.77 -6.47 -0.61
CA VAL A 71 -8.63 -5.30 -0.45
C VAL A 71 -9.48 -5.50 0.79
N THR A 72 -9.43 -4.54 1.71
CA THR A 72 -10.34 -4.46 2.86
C THR A 72 -11.17 -3.20 2.78
N TYR A 73 -12.40 -3.28 3.26
CA TYR A 73 -13.33 -2.17 3.27
C TYR A 73 -14.12 -2.17 4.57
N VAL A 74 -14.34 -0.99 5.12
CA VAL A 74 -15.20 -0.71 6.27
C VAL A 74 -16.10 0.48 5.91
N ASN A 75 -17.39 0.36 6.19
CA ASN A 75 -18.40 1.40 6.01
C ASN A 75 -19.26 1.44 7.27
N LYS A 76 -18.96 2.40 8.16
CA LYS A 76 -19.63 2.54 9.45
C LYS A 76 -19.63 4.00 9.88
N SER A 77 -20.73 4.42 10.50
CA SER A 77 -20.87 5.74 11.13
C SER A 77 -20.49 6.91 10.21
N GLY A 78 -20.89 6.83 8.93
CA GLY A 78 -20.60 7.89 7.94
C GLY A 78 -19.16 7.91 7.42
N MET A 79 -18.30 6.99 7.86
CA MET A 79 -16.94 6.80 7.37
C MET A 79 -16.83 5.55 6.51
N GLN A 80 -16.09 5.66 5.41
CA GLN A 80 -15.71 4.57 4.54
C GLN A 80 -14.19 4.49 4.46
N MET A 81 -13.62 3.36 4.85
CA MET A 81 -12.19 3.06 4.72
C MET A 81 -12.02 1.99 3.66
N LEU A 82 -11.10 2.22 2.73
CA LEU A 82 -10.61 1.20 1.81
C LEU A 82 -9.10 1.06 1.96
N TYR A 83 -8.65 -0.17 2.12
CA TYR A 83 -7.24 -0.50 2.11
C TYR A 83 -6.92 -1.45 0.96
N ALA A 84 -5.77 -1.23 0.33
CA ALA A 84 -5.23 -2.04 -0.75
C ALA A 84 -3.78 -2.40 -0.43
N GLY A 85 -3.54 -3.68 -0.15
CA GLY A 85 -2.21 -4.24 0.06
C GLY A 85 -1.84 -5.23 -1.04
N LEU A 86 -0.67 -5.08 -1.65
CA LEU A 86 -0.27 -5.87 -2.82
C LEU A 86 0.32 -7.22 -2.41
N CYS A 87 -0.34 -8.33 -2.76
CA CYS A 87 0.19 -9.67 -2.51
C CYS A 87 1.36 -10.00 -3.44
N ASN A 88 1.17 -9.75 -4.74
CA ASN A 88 2.19 -9.80 -5.79
C ASN A 88 1.65 -9.18 -7.09
N VAL A 89 2.53 -8.89 -8.05
CA VAL A 89 2.19 -8.26 -9.34
C VAL A 89 2.89 -8.93 -10.51
N SER A 90 2.31 -8.88 -11.69
CA SER A 90 2.93 -9.24 -12.96
C SER A 90 2.71 -8.19 -14.03
N PHE A 91 3.77 -7.82 -14.75
CA PHE A 91 3.73 -6.84 -15.85
C PHE A 91 4.27 -7.39 -17.18
N ALA A 92 4.48 -8.70 -17.30
CA ALA A 92 4.90 -9.39 -18.53
C ALA A 92 4.91 -10.93 -18.35
N GLY A 93 4.04 -11.48 -17.50
CA GLY A 93 4.01 -12.91 -17.16
C GLY A 93 4.99 -13.34 -16.06
N ALA A 94 5.84 -12.43 -15.57
CA ALA A 94 6.67 -12.64 -14.39
C ALA A 94 5.98 -12.13 -13.12
N TYR A 95 5.86 -12.95 -12.07
CA TYR A 95 5.30 -12.53 -10.80
C TYR A 95 6.38 -12.05 -9.84
N VAL A 96 6.15 -10.91 -9.20
CA VAL A 96 7.04 -10.33 -8.19
C VAL A 96 6.25 -9.87 -6.96
N THR A 97 6.79 -10.15 -5.77
CA THR A 97 6.26 -9.63 -4.51
C THR A 97 6.82 -8.23 -4.29
N LEU A 98 5.94 -7.23 -4.35
CA LEU A 98 6.26 -5.82 -4.14
C LEU A 98 5.42 -5.31 -2.97
N PRO A 99 6.02 -4.99 -1.80
CA PRO A 99 5.29 -4.37 -0.71
C PRO A 99 4.75 -3.01 -1.16
N MET A 100 3.44 -2.91 -1.20
CA MET A 100 2.71 -1.67 -1.44
C MET A 100 1.48 -1.69 -0.55
N GLN A 101 1.25 -0.61 0.19
CA GLN A 101 0.12 -0.43 1.08
C GLN A 101 -0.48 0.93 0.83
N THR A 102 -1.79 0.98 0.63
CA THR A 102 -2.54 2.24 0.50
C THR A 102 -3.79 2.16 1.36
N VAL A 103 -4.01 3.17 2.19
CA VAL A 103 -5.30 3.39 2.88
C VAL A 103 -5.93 4.65 2.31
N MET A 104 -7.23 4.57 2.00
CA MET A 104 -8.07 5.70 1.62
C MET A 104 -9.23 5.79 2.61
N LEU A 105 -9.49 6.99 3.10
CA LEU A 105 -10.60 7.28 4.01
C LEU A 105 -11.51 8.30 3.33
N HIS A 106 -12.79 7.97 3.22
CA HIS A 106 -13.85 8.86 2.75
C HIS A 106 -14.84 9.12 3.89
N TYR A 107 -15.16 10.38 4.14
CA TYR A 107 -16.11 10.76 5.19
C TYR A 107 -16.62 12.18 4.96
N LYS A 108 -17.73 12.52 5.63
CA LYS A 108 -18.12 13.91 5.85
C LYS A 108 -17.29 14.52 6.96
N THR A 109 -16.83 15.75 6.77
CA THR A 109 -16.05 16.48 7.78
C THR A 109 -16.86 16.75 9.04
N GLN A 110 -16.18 17.06 10.14
CA GLN A 110 -16.78 17.21 11.47
C GLN A 110 -17.96 18.19 11.52
N ASN A 111 -17.92 19.29 10.75
CA ASN A 111 -19.03 20.26 10.70
C ASN A 111 -20.19 19.84 9.78
N ASN A 112 -20.14 18.60 9.26
CA ASN A 112 -21.09 18.04 8.31
C ASN A 112 -21.23 18.88 7.02
N SER A 113 -20.14 19.55 6.62
CA SER A 113 -20.14 20.56 5.55
C SER A 113 -19.80 19.96 4.18
N ARG A 114 -18.87 19.00 4.13
CA ARG A 114 -18.31 18.49 2.87
C ARG A 114 -17.86 17.04 2.95
N ASP A 115 -17.76 16.41 1.79
CA ASP A 115 -17.13 15.10 1.63
C ASP A 115 -15.64 15.26 1.33
N VAL A 116 -14.82 14.50 2.05
CA VAL A 116 -13.36 14.47 1.89
C VAL A 116 -12.88 13.05 1.66
N ILE A 117 -11.87 12.90 0.79
CA ILE A 117 -11.01 11.72 0.75
C ILE A 117 -9.62 12.11 1.18
N VAL A 118 -9.05 11.34 2.10
CA VAL A 118 -7.63 11.36 2.42
C VAL A 118 -7.01 10.01 2.09
N SER A 119 -5.73 9.99 1.77
CA SER A 119 -5.02 8.75 1.50
C SER A 119 -3.58 8.79 1.97
N SER A 120 -3.13 7.67 2.53
CA SER A 120 -1.75 7.41 2.91
C SER A 120 -1.23 6.21 2.13
N SER A 121 0.00 6.28 1.63
CA SER A 121 0.59 5.19 0.85
C SER A 121 2.09 5.02 1.11
N PHE A 122 2.46 3.77 1.39
CA PHE A 122 3.85 3.34 1.49
C PHE A 122 4.53 3.35 0.12
N VAL A 123 5.72 3.95 0.06
CA VAL A 123 6.52 4.07 -1.16
C VAL A 123 7.64 3.03 -1.16
N MET A 124 8.55 3.11 -0.18
CA MET A 124 9.72 2.24 -0.11
C MET A 124 10.45 2.35 1.23
N LEU A 125 11.36 1.40 1.45
CA LEU A 125 12.46 1.56 2.40
C LEU A 125 13.61 2.31 1.72
N MET A 126 14.29 3.19 2.45
CA MET A 126 15.51 3.85 2.00
C MET A 126 16.63 3.63 3.02
N GLY A 127 17.77 3.16 2.54
CA GLY A 127 18.99 3.05 3.31
C GLY A 127 19.83 4.29 3.03
N PHE A 128 20.48 4.80 4.06
CA PHE A 128 21.30 5.99 3.90
C PHE A 128 22.47 6.03 4.88
N ASN A 129 23.46 6.87 4.59
CA ASN A 129 24.38 7.34 5.62
C ASN A 129 24.66 8.83 5.42
N ASP A 130 24.83 9.50 6.54
CA ASP A 130 25.13 10.92 6.60
C ASP A 130 26.51 11.20 6.01
N THR A 131 26.67 12.41 5.50
CA THR A 131 27.93 12.96 5.03
C THR A 131 28.28 14.20 5.86
N GLU A 132 29.48 14.74 5.69
CA GLU A 132 29.83 16.02 6.32
C GLU A 132 28.96 17.19 5.81
N GLN A 133 28.22 16.99 4.73
CA GLN A 133 27.36 17.99 4.08
C GLN A 133 25.86 17.70 4.29
N SER A 134 25.48 16.73 5.12
CA SER A 134 24.07 16.45 5.42
C SER A 134 23.37 17.73 5.88
N LEU A 135 22.24 18.01 5.25
CA LEU A 135 21.34 19.10 5.59
C LEU A 135 20.46 18.72 6.79
N PHE A 136 20.10 17.45 6.88
CA PHE A 136 19.26 16.89 7.94
C PHE A 136 19.98 15.70 8.57
N PRO A 137 20.76 15.91 9.63
CA PRO A 137 21.41 14.81 10.34
C PRO A 137 20.39 13.72 10.68
N ASP A 138 20.81 12.45 10.58
CA ASP A 138 19.96 11.31 10.91
C ASP A 138 18.69 11.15 10.03
N SER A 139 18.58 11.85 8.90
CA SER A 139 17.49 11.68 7.94
C SER A 139 17.95 11.87 6.49
N PRO A 140 17.60 10.97 5.55
CA PRO A 140 18.22 10.94 4.23
C PRO A 140 17.95 12.22 3.44
N ASP A 141 18.97 12.94 3.03
CA ASP A 141 18.83 14.14 2.19
C ASP A 141 19.65 14.09 0.90
N ARG A 142 19.51 15.13 0.07
CA ARG A 142 20.13 15.19 -1.26
C ARG A 142 21.67 15.17 -1.25
N ASN A 143 22.31 15.48 -0.12
CA ASN A 143 23.75 15.46 0.05
C ASN A 143 24.26 14.10 0.56
N ASP A 144 23.35 13.19 0.92
CA ASP A 144 23.71 11.90 1.50
C ASP A 144 23.98 10.81 0.49
N ASN A 145 24.46 9.69 1.03
CA ASN A 145 24.50 8.45 0.29
C ASN A 145 23.18 7.70 0.39
N LEU A 146 22.43 7.62 -0.71
CA LEU A 146 21.07 7.07 -0.69
C LEU A 146 20.94 5.77 -1.49
N TRP A 147 20.27 4.78 -0.91
CA TRP A 147 19.91 3.54 -1.56
C TRP A 147 18.42 3.27 -1.42
N ALA A 148 17.72 3.24 -2.54
CA ALA A 148 16.30 2.90 -2.57
C ALA A 148 16.10 1.39 -2.66
N SER A 149 15.22 0.87 -1.82
CA SER A 149 14.81 -0.54 -1.84
C SER A 149 13.77 -0.78 -2.92
N VAL A 150 14.08 -1.70 -3.83
CA VAL A 150 13.06 -2.33 -4.68
C VAL A 150 13.02 -3.79 -4.28
N SER A 151 11.94 -4.18 -3.61
CA SER A 151 11.71 -5.56 -3.23
C SER A 151 11.32 -6.38 -4.45
N ILE A 152 12.07 -7.44 -4.75
CA ILE A 152 11.78 -8.30 -5.90
C ILE A 152 12.02 -9.77 -5.54
N GLY A 153 10.96 -10.57 -5.67
CA GLY A 153 11.00 -12.02 -5.39
C GLY A 153 11.47 -12.88 -6.57
N PHE A 154 12.65 -12.64 -7.15
CA PHE A 154 13.14 -13.42 -8.31
C PHE A 154 13.97 -14.66 -7.93
N ASN A 155 13.54 -15.90 -8.13
CA ASN A 155 14.42 -17.07 -7.84
C ASN A 155 15.64 -17.21 -8.80
N PHE A 156 16.88 -16.95 -8.31
CA PHE A 156 18.12 -17.09 -9.09
C PHE A 156 18.82 -18.48 -9.00
N GLN A 157 18.27 -19.46 -8.25
CA GLN A 157 18.93 -20.76 -7.99
C GLN A 157 19.23 -21.55 -9.28
N ASN A 158 18.43 -21.37 -10.33
CA ASN A 158 18.61 -22.08 -11.60
C ASN A 158 19.84 -21.63 -12.40
N TRP A 159 20.31 -20.38 -12.22
CA TRP A 159 21.46 -19.83 -12.95
C TRP A 159 22.77 -19.90 -12.19
N PHE A 160 22.71 -20.02 -10.86
CA PHE A 160 23.88 -20.15 -10.00
C PHE A 160 23.80 -21.43 -9.16
N LYS A 161 23.79 -22.59 -9.84
CA LYS A 161 23.60 -23.92 -9.24
C LYS A 161 24.54 -24.27 -8.09
N ASN A 162 25.68 -23.59 -7.97
CA ASN A 162 26.71 -23.81 -6.96
C ASN A 162 26.85 -22.65 -5.95
N VAL A 163 25.94 -21.67 -6.00
CA VAL A 163 25.93 -20.53 -5.08
C VAL A 163 24.63 -20.58 -4.29
N THR A 164 24.73 -20.57 -2.97
CA THR A 164 23.60 -20.41 -2.06
C THR A 164 23.12 -18.96 -2.11
N PHE A 165 22.55 -18.52 -3.23
CA PHE A 165 21.86 -17.24 -3.31
C PHE A 165 20.71 -17.23 -2.29
N PRO A 166 20.33 -16.05 -1.77
CA PRO A 166 19.15 -15.96 -0.93
C PRO A 166 17.99 -16.58 -1.71
N SER A 167 17.19 -17.41 -1.04
CA SER A 167 15.98 -17.92 -1.65
C SER A 167 15.06 -16.72 -1.85
N LEU A 168 15.02 -16.18 -3.06
CA LEU A 168 14.12 -15.10 -3.46
C LEU A 168 12.70 -15.65 -3.59
N CYS A 169 12.16 -16.03 -2.44
CA CYS A 169 10.88 -16.68 -2.26
C CYS A 169 9.96 -15.80 -1.41
N SER A 170 10.11 -14.47 -1.50
CA SER A 170 9.32 -13.48 -0.77
C SER A 170 7.86 -13.90 -0.76
N LYS A 171 7.31 -14.19 0.42
CA LYS A 171 5.92 -14.62 0.60
C LYS A 171 5.12 -13.48 1.19
N SER A 172 3.94 -13.24 0.67
CA SER A 172 2.94 -12.41 1.34
C SER A 172 1.99 -13.28 2.17
N ALA A 173 1.61 -12.77 3.33
CA ALA A 173 0.61 -13.33 4.21
C ALA A 173 -0.35 -12.22 4.64
N ILE A 174 -1.62 -12.57 4.78
CA ILE A 174 -2.68 -11.63 5.16
C ILE A 174 -2.95 -11.77 6.66
N TYR A 175 -3.09 -10.63 7.33
CA TYR A 175 -3.79 -10.54 8.60
C TYR A 175 -5.27 -10.27 8.29
N PRO A 176 -6.16 -11.27 8.54
CA PRO A 176 -7.56 -11.16 8.14
C PRO A 176 -8.24 -9.97 8.80
N LEU A 177 -9.18 -9.35 8.08
CA LEU A 177 -10.05 -8.33 8.65
C LEU A 177 -10.87 -8.93 9.79
N LYS A 178 -10.70 -8.38 10.99
CA LYS A 178 -11.48 -8.70 12.18
C LYS A 178 -12.21 -7.45 12.65
N LYS A 179 -13.35 -7.64 13.29
CA LYS A 179 -14.12 -6.59 13.93
C LYS A 179 -14.37 -6.92 15.40
N SER A 180 -14.40 -5.90 16.25
CA SER A 180 -14.83 -6.01 17.65
C SER A 180 -16.34 -6.26 17.76
N ASP A 181 -16.77 -6.71 18.94
CA ASP A 181 -18.18 -7.00 19.22
C ASP A 181 -19.07 -5.75 19.18
N ASP A 182 -18.54 -4.60 19.58
CA ASP A 182 -19.22 -3.29 19.48
C ASP A 182 -19.31 -2.77 18.04
N GLY A 183 -18.58 -3.37 17.09
CA GLY A 183 -18.53 -2.96 15.70
C GLY A 183 -17.96 -1.55 15.50
N LEU A 184 -17.03 -1.12 16.36
CA LEU A 184 -16.33 0.17 16.29
C LEU A 184 -14.82 0.05 16.11
N THR A 185 -14.26 -1.15 16.23
CA THR A 185 -12.83 -1.42 16.01
C THR A 185 -12.62 -2.49 14.96
N TRP A 186 -11.69 -2.26 14.02
CA TRP A 186 -11.27 -3.23 13.02
C TRP A 186 -9.76 -3.40 13.01
N THR A 187 -9.31 -4.62 12.79
CA THR A 187 -7.89 -4.93 12.59
C THR A 187 -7.68 -5.72 11.30
N TRP A 188 -6.63 -5.40 10.56
CA TRP A 188 -6.21 -6.10 9.35
C TRP A 188 -4.76 -5.78 9.03
N GLY A 189 -4.20 -6.38 7.97
CA GLY A 189 -2.87 -6.02 7.52
C GLY A 189 -2.23 -7.07 6.62
N MET A 190 -0.94 -6.91 6.39
CA MET A 190 -0.14 -7.84 5.62
C MET A 190 1.27 -7.97 6.17
N ARG A 191 1.85 -9.14 5.94
CA ARG A 191 3.24 -9.44 6.22
C ARG A 191 3.92 -10.03 5.00
N TYR A 192 5.08 -9.50 4.67
CA TYR A 192 5.99 -10.03 3.68
C TYR A 192 7.13 -10.73 4.41
N THR A 193 7.41 -11.99 4.10
CA THR A 193 8.51 -12.76 4.75
C THR A 193 9.52 -13.23 3.73
N ASN A 194 10.77 -13.43 4.17
CA ASN A 194 11.90 -13.70 3.26
C ASN A 194 12.00 -12.62 2.19
N LEU A 195 11.78 -11.36 2.58
CA LEU A 195 11.69 -10.25 1.65
C LEU A 195 13.08 -9.99 1.07
N THR A 196 13.29 -10.38 -0.18
CA THR A 196 14.51 -10.02 -0.90
C THR A 196 14.36 -8.64 -1.54
N ALA A 197 15.29 -7.75 -1.24
CA ALA A 197 15.34 -6.41 -1.79
C ALA A 197 16.63 -6.15 -2.55
N ILE A 198 16.48 -5.52 -3.71
CA ILE A 198 17.58 -4.93 -4.49
C ILE A 198 17.69 -3.46 -4.09
N TRP A 199 18.89 -3.06 -3.73
CA TRP A 199 19.20 -1.69 -3.33
C TRP A 199 19.89 -0.97 -4.48
N TYR A 200 19.19 0.02 -5.03
CA TYR A 200 19.69 0.87 -6.09
C TYR A 200 20.20 2.17 -5.49
N ARG A 201 21.42 2.56 -5.88
CA ARG A 201 21.91 3.90 -5.57
C ARG A 201 20.98 4.91 -6.24
N THR A 202 20.43 5.83 -5.47
CA THR A 202 19.47 6.84 -5.94
C THR A 202 19.96 8.24 -5.59
N PHE A 203 19.37 9.24 -6.24
CA PHE A 203 19.59 10.65 -6.00
C PHE A 203 18.21 11.32 -5.88
N ILE A 204 18.05 12.21 -4.90
CA ILE A 204 16.77 12.88 -4.60
C ILE A 204 16.81 14.40 -4.79
N SER A 205 17.77 14.92 -5.56
CA SER A 205 17.83 16.35 -5.86
C SER A 205 16.86 16.74 -6.99
N GLU A 206 16.35 17.97 -6.97
CA GLU A 206 15.48 18.56 -8.00
C GLU A 206 16.05 18.46 -9.44
N ASP A 207 17.37 18.52 -9.62
CA ASP A 207 17.99 18.47 -10.95
C ASP A 207 18.40 17.05 -11.39
N ASN A 208 18.22 16.03 -10.54
CA ASN A 208 18.73 14.68 -10.80
C ASN A 208 17.86 13.58 -10.19
N HIS A 209 16.77 13.25 -10.88
CA HIS A 209 15.79 12.23 -10.47
C HIS A 209 16.12 10.82 -10.97
N THR A 210 17.40 10.43 -10.90
CA THR A 210 17.87 9.17 -11.48
C THR A 210 18.33 8.17 -10.44
N TYR A 211 18.61 6.95 -10.90
CA TYR A 211 19.23 5.90 -10.11
C TYR A 211 20.30 5.19 -10.93
N VAL A 212 21.25 4.57 -10.25
CA VAL A 212 22.24 3.72 -10.89
C VAL A 212 21.59 2.38 -11.19
N LYS A 213 21.35 2.08 -12.48
CA LYS A 213 20.66 0.87 -12.94
C LYS A 213 21.32 -0.45 -12.58
N ARG A 214 22.59 -0.43 -12.14
CA ARG A 214 23.30 -1.63 -11.71
C ARG A 214 23.06 -1.84 -10.22
N PRO A 215 22.58 -3.03 -9.80
CA PRO A 215 22.38 -3.29 -8.38
C PRO A 215 23.73 -3.27 -7.66
N HIS A 216 23.78 -2.55 -6.55
CA HIS A 216 24.96 -2.51 -5.67
C HIS A 216 24.85 -3.56 -4.57
N VAL A 217 23.66 -3.71 -3.99
CA VAL A 217 23.42 -4.60 -2.87
C VAL A 217 22.12 -5.37 -3.07
N ILE A 218 22.11 -6.65 -2.68
CA ILE A 218 20.90 -7.45 -2.51
C ILE A 218 20.84 -7.90 -1.06
N THR A 219 19.70 -7.73 -0.42
CA THR A 219 19.50 -8.13 0.98
C THR A 219 18.31 -9.06 1.14
N THR A 220 18.27 -9.85 2.21
CA THR A 220 17.07 -10.56 2.63
C THR A 220 16.69 -10.20 4.06
N TYR A 221 15.48 -9.67 4.23
CA TYR A 221 14.87 -9.39 5.52
C TYR A 221 14.07 -10.60 5.99
N ASP A 222 13.96 -10.75 7.31
CA ASP A 222 13.01 -11.70 7.90
C ASP A 222 11.58 -11.34 7.53
N GLU A 223 11.20 -10.08 7.73
CA GLU A 223 9.89 -9.58 7.36
C GLU A 223 9.84 -8.09 7.04
N LEU A 224 8.75 -7.70 6.39
CA LEU A 224 8.19 -6.36 6.43
C LEU A 224 6.70 -6.53 6.69
N SER A 225 6.16 -5.98 7.76
CA SER A 225 4.73 -6.08 8.06
C SER A 225 4.09 -4.73 8.32
N PHE A 226 2.81 -4.66 8.01
CA PHE A 226 1.94 -3.52 8.27
C PHE A 226 0.65 -4.08 8.87
N ASN A 227 0.37 -3.70 10.10
CA ASN A 227 -0.88 -4.00 10.79
C ASN A 227 -1.63 -2.69 11.02
N TYR A 228 -2.93 -2.72 10.79
CA TYR A 228 -3.78 -1.57 10.92
C TYR A 228 -4.82 -1.83 11.99
N THR A 229 -5.02 -0.85 12.84
CA THR A 229 -6.15 -0.79 13.78
C THR A 229 -6.94 0.47 13.50
N LEU A 230 -8.17 0.33 13.02
CA LEU A 230 -9.14 1.43 12.88
C LEU A 230 -10.08 1.42 14.07
N GLU A 231 -10.15 2.54 14.77
CA GLU A 231 -11.08 2.78 15.88
C GLU A 231 -11.97 3.95 15.50
N ILE A 232 -13.26 3.70 15.29
CA ILE A 232 -14.26 4.74 15.01
C ILE A 232 -14.88 5.17 16.33
N LYS A 233 -14.81 6.46 16.62
CA LYS A 233 -15.29 7.07 17.86
C LYS A 233 -16.35 8.12 17.53
N PRO A 234 -17.62 7.71 17.30
CA PRO A 234 -18.68 8.62 16.89
C PRO A 234 -18.91 9.75 17.90
N ASP A 235 -18.82 9.45 19.19
CA ASP A 235 -19.04 10.42 20.27
C ASP A 235 -17.93 11.49 20.34
N GLU A 236 -16.73 11.18 19.84
CA GLU A 236 -15.62 12.12 19.74
C GLU A 236 -15.54 12.80 18.37
N ASN A 237 -16.42 12.46 17.42
CA ASN A 237 -16.35 12.90 16.02
C ASN A 237 -14.99 12.55 15.36
N LYS A 238 -14.45 11.38 15.67
CA LYS A 238 -13.12 10.94 15.20
C LYS A 238 -13.11 9.51 14.72
N ALA A 239 -12.17 9.23 13.83
CA ALA A 239 -11.70 7.87 13.59
C ALA A 239 -10.16 7.86 13.65
N VAL A 240 -9.62 6.94 14.44
CA VAL A 240 -8.19 6.81 14.69
C VAL A 240 -7.67 5.57 13.98
N LEU A 241 -6.71 5.74 13.09
CA LEU A 241 -6.02 4.67 12.38
C LEU A 241 -4.60 4.56 12.92
N ARG A 242 -4.27 3.44 13.55
CA ARG A 242 -2.90 3.11 13.95
C ARG A 242 -2.30 2.18 12.89
N GLN A 243 -1.11 2.50 12.41
CA GLN A 243 -0.36 1.67 11.48
C GLN A 243 0.88 1.14 12.21
N ASP A 244 0.83 -0.11 12.67
CA ASP A 244 1.98 -0.75 13.30
C ASP A 244 2.81 -1.44 12.23
N HIS A 245 4.08 -1.04 12.04
CA HIS A 245 4.97 -1.69 11.08
C HIS A 245 6.19 -2.31 11.72
N THR A 246 6.67 -3.36 11.07
CA THR A 246 7.88 -4.08 11.49
C THR A 246 8.81 -4.20 10.29
N VAL A 247 10.05 -3.74 10.44
CA VAL A 247 11.14 -4.07 9.51
C VAL A 247 11.97 -5.14 10.20
N GLY A 248 11.86 -6.39 9.74
CA GLY A 248 12.63 -7.51 10.27
C GLY A 248 14.13 -7.34 10.04
N ARG A 249 14.95 -8.05 10.82
CA ARG A 249 16.40 -8.01 10.64
C ARG A 249 16.85 -8.47 9.25
N ILE A 250 18.02 -7.99 8.83
CA ILE A 250 18.71 -8.51 7.64
C ILE A 250 19.41 -9.81 8.02
N ARG A 251 19.16 -10.86 7.24
CA ARG A 251 19.85 -12.16 7.35
C ARG A 251 21.05 -12.28 6.42
N ASP A 252 20.89 -11.77 5.21
CA ASP A 252 21.85 -11.91 4.13
C ASP A 252 22.03 -10.57 3.43
N LEU A 253 23.27 -10.18 3.17
CA LEU A 253 23.64 -9.02 2.36
C LEU A 253 24.68 -9.44 1.32
N TRP A 254 24.39 -9.17 0.05
CA TRP A 254 25.25 -9.47 -1.08
C TRP A 254 25.68 -8.15 -1.69
N HIS A 255 26.97 -7.83 -1.57
CA HIS A 255 27.54 -6.61 -2.13
C HIS A 255 28.28 -6.94 -3.42
N PHE A 256 27.96 -6.23 -4.50
CA PHE A 256 28.46 -6.50 -5.84
C PHE A 256 29.36 -5.36 -6.36
N TRP A 257 30.44 -5.73 -7.04
CA TRP A 257 31.32 -4.78 -7.75
C TRP A 257 31.95 -5.41 -9.01
N GLY A 258 32.75 -4.65 -9.75
CA GLY A 258 33.51 -5.17 -10.90
C GLY A 258 32.67 -5.48 -12.14
N TRP A 259 31.46 -4.92 -12.25
CA TRP A 259 30.50 -5.13 -13.34
C TRP A 259 31.04 -4.89 -14.77
N SER A 260 32.21 -4.26 -14.94
CA SER A 260 32.85 -4.02 -16.23
C SER A 260 33.50 -5.25 -16.87
N LEU A 261 33.84 -6.29 -16.08
CA LEU A 261 34.56 -7.48 -16.58
C LEU A 261 33.91 -8.78 -16.12
N ILE A 262 33.77 -8.96 -14.80
CA ILE A 262 33.17 -10.14 -14.15
C ILE A 262 32.51 -9.65 -12.85
N PRO A 263 31.24 -9.99 -12.56
CA PRO A 263 30.62 -9.60 -11.29
C PRO A 263 31.35 -10.28 -10.14
N LEU A 264 31.98 -9.47 -9.30
CA LEU A 264 32.57 -9.89 -8.04
C LEU A 264 31.56 -9.62 -6.92
N TYR A 265 31.51 -10.52 -5.92
CA TYR A 265 30.62 -10.32 -4.79
C TYR A 265 31.21 -10.82 -3.47
N ASN A 266 30.75 -10.20 -2.40
CA ASN A 266 30.87 -10.66 -1.02
C ASN A 266 29.46 -10.91 -0.48
N HIS A 267 29.30 -11.98 0.29
CA HIS A 267 28.08 -12.33 1.01
C HIS A 267 28.35 -12.23 2.51
N TYR A 268 27.59 -11.36 3.18
CA TYR A 268 27.60 -11.17 4.62
C TYR A 268 26.35 -11.80 5.22
N ASN A 269 26.51 -12.50 6.35
CA ASN A 269 25.42 -13.01 7.17
C ASN A 269 25.81 -12.96 8.65
N SER A 270 25.01 -13.56 9.53
CA SER A 270 25.26 -13.58 10.98
C SER A 270 26.53 -14.33 11.43
N SER A 271 27.21 -15.04 10.52
CA SER A 271 28.41 -15.85 10.83
C SER A 271 29.71 -15.30 10.23
N GLY A 272 29.64 -14.33 9.33
CA GLY A 272 30.79 -13.66 8.74
C GLY A 272 30.61 -13.30 7.26
N CYS A 273 31.73 -13.00 6.60
CA CYS A 273 31.81 -12.60 5.21
C CYS A 273 32.41 -13.71 4.34
N TYR A 274 31.78 -13.95 3.20
CA TYR A 274 32.08 -15.04 2.28
C TYR A 274 32.28 -14.51 0.86
N ARG A 275 33.28 -15.04 0.16
CA ARG A 275 33.50 -14.79 -1.27
C ARG A 275 33.48 -16.10 -2.01
N TYR A 276 32.54 -16.24 -2.94
CA TYR A 276 32.31 -17.50 -3.68
C TYR A 276 32.17 -18.72 -2.76
N GLY A 277 31.47 -18.55 -1.63
CA GLY A 277 31.23 -19.61 -0.63
C GLY A 277 32.38 -19.87 0.34
N LYS A 278 33.56 -19.25 0.16
CA LYS A 278 34.68 -19.36 1.09
C LYS A 278 34.64 -18.20 2.09
N LYS A 279 34.67 -18.50 3.39
CA LYS A 279 34.79 -17.47 4.43
C LYS A 279 36.10 -16.70 4.27
N ILE A 280 36.03 -15.37 4.24
CA ILE A 280 37.19 -14.48 4.11
C ILE A 280 37.44 -13.62 5.35
N SER A 281 36.41 -13.36 6.15
CA SER A 281 36.52 -12.66 7.43
C SER A 281 35.38 -13.05 8.38
N ASN A 282 35.51 -12.69 9.66
CA ASN A 282 34.45 -12.85 10.67
C ASN A 282 33.45 -11.68 10.71
N GLU A 283 33.66 -10.64 9.88
CA GLU A 283 32.75 -9.49 9.77
C GLU A 283 31.36 -9.98 9.33
N THR A 284 30.38 -9.79 10.20
CA THR A 284 28.98 -10.16 9.97
C THR A 284 28.25 -9.10 9.15
N VAL A 285 26.99 -9.37 8.80
CA VAL A 285 26.13 -8.37 8.18
C VAL A 285 25.89 -7.16 9.08
N TYR A 286 25.81 -7.36 10.40
CA TYR A 286 25.59 -6.29 11.36
C TYR A 286 26.85 -5.43 11.50
N ASP A 287 28.03 -6.05 11.58
CA ASP A 287 29.31 -5.35 11.59
C ASP A 287 29.50 -4.51 10.31
N PHE A 288 29.13 -5.07 9.15
CA PHE A 288 29.22 -4.36 7.88
C PHE A 288 28.34 -3.11 7.88
N LEU A 289 27.07 -3.21 8.28
CA LEU A 289 26.14 -2.08 8.28
C LEU A 289 26.55 -1.01 9.31
N ASP A 290 26.98 -1.42 10.49
CA ASP A 290 27.50 -0.53 11.54
C ASP A 290 28.78 0.20 11.09
N THR A 291 29.76 -0.53 10.57
CA THR A 291 31.03 0.04 10.08
C THR A 291 30.82 1.06 8.96
N HIS A 292 29.80 0.88 8.13
CA HIS A 292 29.45 1.80 7.04
C HIS A 292 28.37 2.82 7.46
N GLN A 293 27.99 2.84 8.74
CA GLN A 293 27.01 3.75 9.34
C GLN A 293 25.67 3.78 8.58
N ILE A 294 25.22 2.62 8.11
CA ILE A 294 24.00 2.49 7.29
C ILE A 294 22.76 2.55 8.18
N LYS A 295 21.98 3.61 8.02
CA LYS A 295 20.69 3.86 8.66
C LYS A 295 19.55 3.41 7.75
N MET A 296 18.33 3.34 8.29
CA MET A 296 17.12 2.95 7.57
C MET A 296 16.05 4.02 7.71
N SER A 297 15.24 4.22 6.68
CA SER A 297 14.02 5.01 6.74
C SER A 297 12.88 4.37 5.98
N ILE A 298 11.67 4.74 6.37
CA ILE A 298 10.42 4.46 5.66
C ILE A 298 9.93 5.75 5.03
N ILE A 299 9.46 5.64 3.80
CA ILE A 299 8.95 6.76 3.01
C ILE A 299 7.51 6.46 2.64
N ASP A 300 6.65 7.43 2.93
CA ASP A 300 5.24 7.44 2.58
C ASP A 300 4.86 8.78 1.94
N PHE A 301 3.72 8.82 1.27
CA PHE A 301 3.11 10.06 0.83
C PHE A 301 1.65 10.17 1.26
N GLN A 302 1.21 11.41 1.42
CA GLN A 302 -0.14 11.76 1.85
C GLN A 302 -0.82 12.62 0.82
N ASN A 303 -2.13 12.45 0.73
CA ASN A 303 -2.98 13.20 -0.19
C ASN A 303 -4.35 13.42 0.40
N SER A 304 -5.00 14.47 -0.09
CA SER A 304 -6.36 14.82 0.29
C SER A 304 -7.07 15.55 -0.84
N VAL A 305 -8.37 15.29 -0.98
CA VAL A 305 -9.24 15.87 -1.99
C VAL A 305 -10.61 16.14 -1.36
N THR A 306 -11.18 17.30 -1.63
CA THR A 306 -12.61 17.58 -1.37
C THR A 306 -13.32 17.89 -2.68
N LEU A 307 -14.66 17.88 -2.68
CA LEU A 307 -15.44 18.21 -3.87
C LEU A 307 -15.31 19.68 -4.30
N GLU A 308 -15.28 20.58 -3.31
CA GLU A 308 -15.57 22.01 -3.51
C GLU A 308 -14.34 22.91 -3.36
N GLN A 309 -13.35 22.51 -2.56
CA GLN A 309 -12.20 23.34 -2.19
C GLN A 309 -10.88 22.55 -2.18
N GLU A 310 -9.76 23.26 -2.33
CA GLU A 310 -8.45 22.67 -2.08
C GLU A 310 -8.22 22.43 -0.59
N THR A 311 -7.20 21.62 -0.30
CA THR A 311 -6.71 21.38 1.06
C THR A 311 -5.26 21.79 1.16
N TYR A 312 -4.85 22.22 2.34
CA TYR A 312 -3.46 22.52 2.68
C TYR A 312 -3.04 21.76 3.94
N CYS A 313 -1.73 21.59 4.14
CA CYS A 313 -1.16 20.84 5.25
C CYS A 313 -0.14 21.70 5.98
N GLU A 314 -0.23 21.75 7.31
CA GLU A 314 0.63 22.58 8.15
C GLU A 314 1.12 21.84 9.40
N THR A 315 2.27 22.25 9.91
CA THR A 315 2.74 21.90 11.26
C THR A 315 1.95 22.65 12.33
N PRO A 316 2.10 22.32 13.64
CA PRO A 316 1.39 23.03 14.69
C PRO A 316 1.78 24.52 14.80
N ASN A 317 2.92 24.90 14.23
CA ASN A 317 3.39 26.28 14.17
C ASN A 317 2.87 27.04 12.93
N GLY A 318 2.03 26.41 12.11
CA GLY A 318 1.45 27.01 10.90
C GLY A 318 2.39 27.01 9.69
N GLU A 319 3.44 26.18 9.68
CA GLU A 319 4.32 26.07 8.51
C GLU A 319 3.72 25.10 7.49
N ASN A 320 3.55 25.58 6.25
CA ASN A 320 3.12 24.73 5.15
C ASN A 320 4.18 23.65 4.84
N VAL A 321 3.75 22.40 4.78
CA VAL A 321 4.61 21.23 4.53
C VAL A 321 4.59 20.72 3.10
N THR A 322 3.79 21.34 2.23
CA THR A 322 3.63 20.93 0.84
C THR A 322 4.92 21.16 0.08
N ASP A 323 5.46 20.09 -0.50
CA ASP A 323 6.67 20.13 -1.33
C ASP A 323 7.85 20.85 -0.66
N LYS A 324 8.06 20.56 0.63
CA LYS A 324 9.05 21.25 1.46
C LYS A 324 9.80 20.28 2.36
N ASP A 325 11.12 20.44 2.44
CA ASP A 325 11.92 19.82 3.50
C ASP A 325 11.70 20.55 4.83
N LEU A 326 11.14 19.84 5.82
CA LEU A 326 10.87 20.39 7.15
C LEU A 326 10.90 19.28 8.21
N GLU A 327 11.62 19.49 9.30
CA GLU A 327 11.57 18.59 10.47
C GLU A 327 10.19 18.65 11.14
N VAL A 328 9.70 17.48 11.58
CA VAL A 328 8.36 17.34 12.15
C VAL A 328 8.44 16.64 13.49
N ASP A 329 8.28 17.40 14.56
CA ASP A 329 8.42 16.89 15.93
C ASP A 329 7.12 16.28 16.49
N SER A 330 5.97 16.52 15.85
CA SER A 330 4.68 16.09 16.40
C SER A 330 3.67 15.73 15.31
N THR A 331 2.94 16.70 14.77
CA THR A 331 1.76 16.42 13.94
C THR A 331 1.79 17.23 12.65
N ILE A 332 1.33 16.65 11.55
CA ILE A 332 0.94 17.39 10.35
C ILE A 332 -0.58 17.38 10.28
N SER A 333 -1.18 18.56 10.29
CA SER A 333 -2.63 18.74 10.18
C SER A 333 -3.01 19.16 8.77
N THR A 334 -4.04 18.53 8.23
CA THR A 334 -4.67 18.89 6.95
C THR A 334 -5.93 19.70 7.22
N TYR A 335 -6.07 20.79 6.48
CA TYR A 335 -7.18 21.72 6.56
C TYR A 335 -7.82 21.93 5.19
N CYS A 336 -9.10 22.29 5.19
CA CYS A 336 -9.73 22.93 4.05
C CYS A 336 -9.37 24.42 4.00
N GLU A 337 -9.54 25.06 2.84
CA GLU A 337 -9.26 26.50 2.64
C GLU A 337 -9.94 27.44 3.65
N ASP A 338 -11.09 27.06 4.21
CA ASP A 338 -11.82 27.83 5.23
C ASP A 338 -11.35 27.56 6.67
N GLY A 339 -10.27 26.79 6.85
CA GLY A 339 -9.65 26.49 8.13
C GLY A 339 -10.28 25.31 8.88
N GLU A 340 -11.25 24.60 8.30
CA GLU A 340 -11.77 23.36 8.89
C GLU A 340 -10.68 22.28 8.89
N ARG A 341 -10.29 21.80 10.06
CA ARG A 341 -9.34 20.69 10.21
C ARG A 341 -10.03 19.36 9.90
N ILE A 342 -9.43 18.57 9.02
CA ILE A 342 -10.06 17.34 8.49
C ILE A 342 -9.27 16.06 8.78
N PHE A 343 -7.95 16.16 8.95
CA PHE A 343 -7.09 14.99 9.16
C PHE A 343 -5.78 15.37 9.86
N ASP A 344 -5.27 14.53 10.75
CA ASP A 344 -3.98 14.66 11.41
C ASP A 344 -3.12 13.40 11.18
N ALA A 345 -1.84 13.59 10.85
CA ALA A 345 -0.81 12.56 10.93
C ALA A 345 0.10 12.88 12.12
N ASP A 346 0.06 12.05 13.15
CA ASP A 346 0.73 12.24 14.44
C ASP A 346 1.90 11.27 14.61
N PHE A 347 3.10 11.86 14.62
CA PHE A 347 4.38 11.23 14.84
C PHE A 347 4.86 11.38 16.30
N GLY A 348 4.38 12.41 17.02
CA GLY A 348 4.79 12.70 18.40
C GLY A 348 4.22 11.71 19.43
N VAL A 349 3.11 11.04 19.12
CA VAL A 349 2.60 9.93 19.96
C VAL A 349 3.57 8.74 19.98
N LYS A 350 4.46 8.65 18.98
CA LYS A 350 5.48 7.61 18.81
C LYS A 350 6.76 8.22 18.25
N ASP A 351 7.31 9.18 18.98
CA ASP A 351 8.64 9.75 18.69
C ASP A 351 9.76 8.71 18.78
N THR A 352 9.52 7.58 19.44
CA THR A 352 10.49 6.50 19.61
C THR A 352 10.11 5.19 18.90
N TYR A 353 11.12 4.41 18.52
CA TYR A 353 11.00 3.06 17.97
C TYR A 353 11.73 2.03 18.82
N LYS A 354 11.32 0.77 18.69
CA LYS A 354 11.98 -0.37 19.34
C LYS A 354 12.99 -0.99 18.40
N LEU A 355 14.20 -1.22 18.89
CA LEU A 355 15.27 -1.92 18.17
C LEU A 355 15.62 -3.23 18.88
N TYR A 356 15.40 -4.35 18.21
CA TYR A 356 15.67 -5.69 18.76
C TYR A 356 17.03 -6.18 18.30
N ASN A 357 18.05 -6.03 19.16
CA ASN A 357 19.40 -6.46 18.84
C ASN A 357 19.55 -7.99 19.00
N TYR A 358 19.42 -8.69 17.87
CA TYR A 358 19.58 -10.14 17.79
C TYR A 358 20.93 -10.67 18.33
N THR A 359 22.00 -9.87 18.26
CA THR A 359 23.32 -10.32 18.76
C THR A 359 23.42 -10.30 20.28
N ALA A 360 22.64 -9.43 20.93
CA ALA A 360 22.51 -9.36 22.38
C ALA A 360 21.44 -10.34 22.90
N ASP A 361 20.31 -10.44 22.19
CA ASP A 361 19.22 -11.36 22.51
C ASP A 361 18.73 -12.09 21.24
N PRO A 362 19.18 -13.34 21.02
CA PRO A 362 18.77 -14.14 19.87
C PRO A 362 17.29 -14.49 19.81
N THR A 363 16.55 -14.30 20.91
CA THR A 363 15.10 -14.55 20.97
C THR A 363 14.27 -13.34 20.55
N GLU A 364 14.90 -12.17 20.40
CA GLU A 364 14.26 -10.89 20.08
C GLU A 364 13.06 -10.59 21.02
N THR A 365 13.20 -10.94 22.31
CA THR A 365 12.19 -10.68 23.35
C THR A 365 12.48 -9.40 24.12
N SER A 366 13.73 -8.96 24.13
CA SER A 366 14.20 -7.68 24.66
C SER A 366 14.53 -6.70 23.54
N TYR A 367 14.33 -5.41 23.80
CA TYR A 367 14.60 -4.32 22.88
C TYR A 367 15.13 -3.10 23.62
N ASP A 368 15.88 -2.29 22.88
CA ASP A 368 16.23 -0.93 23.26
C ASP A 368 15.26 0.05 22.56
N THR A 369 15.10 1.23 23.14
CA THR A 369 14.25 2.29 22.60
C THR A 369 15.13 3.45 22.14
N TYR A 370 14.86 3.97 20.95
CA TYR A 370 15.58 5.11 20.36
C TYR A 370 14.61 6.10 19.75
N GLU A 371 15.03 7.37 19.67
CA GLU A 371 14.28 8.42 18.96
C GLU A 371 14.28 8.16 17.45
N ALA A 372 13.12 8.25 16.84
CA ALA A 372 12.92 8.32 15.40
C ALA A 372 13.02 9.78 14.95
N VAL A 373 13.56 10.01 13.75
CA VAL A 373 13.61 11.35 13.16
C VAL A 373 12.59 11.43 12.05
N THR A 374 11.64 12.37 12.15
CA THR A 374 10.59 12.56 11.15
C THR A 374 10.73 13.90 10.45
N ARG A 375 10.59 13.91 9.13
CA ARG A 375 10.56 15.13 8.33
C ARG A 375 9.67 14.99 7.11
N THR A 376 9.17 16.09 6.58
CA THR A 376 8.68 16.14 5.20
C THR A 376 9.82 16.36 4.23
N CYS A 377 9.57 16.07 2.95
CA CYS A 377 10.55 16.32 1.89
C CYS A 377 9.92 16.86 0.60
N GLU A 378 10.79 17.43 -0.24
CA GLU A 378 10.45 17.81 -1.62
C GLU A 378 9.96 16.58 -2.40
N ILE A 379 8.83 16.74 -3.09
CA ILE A 379 8.11 15.69 -3.79
C ILE A 379 8.94 15.20 -4.98
N ASP A 380 9.45 16.13 -5.77
CA ASP A 380 10.07 15.81 -7.06
C ASP A 380 11.34 14.98 -6.88
N GLY A 381 12.09 15.19 -5.81
CA GLY A 381 13.29 14.42 -5.47
C GLY A 381 13.05 12.90 -5.46
N ILE A 382 11.91 12.46 -4.91
CA ILE A 382 11.54 11.04 -4.83
C ILE A 382 10.62 10.66 -5.99
N ALA A 383 9.52 11.42 -6.14
CA ALA A 383 8.42 11.06 -7.01
C ALA A 383 8.80 11.10 -8.49
N ARG A 384 9.84 11.83 -8.94
CA ARG A 384 10.23 11.80 -10.37
C ARG A 384 11.25 10.74 -10.75
N ASN A 385 11.59 9.82 -9.84
CA ASN A 385 12.42 8.67 -10.18
C ASN A 385 11.63 7.63 -10.98
N GLU A 386 11.40 7.89 -12.27
CA GLU A 386 10.46 7.15 -13.11
C GLU A 386 10.76 5.66 -13.16
N GLY A 387 12.03 5.29 -13.36
CA GLY A 387 12.40 3.89 -13.52
C GLY A 387 12.43 3.09 -12.21
N LEU A 388 12.61 3.72 -11.05
CA LEU A 388 12.53 3.03 -9.76
C LEU A 388 11.07 2.76 -9.36
N LEU A 389 10.18 3.72 -9.63
CA LEU A 389 8.79 3.70 -9.15
C LEU A 389 7.77 3.30 -10.23
N GLU A 390 8.19 2.91 -11.43
CA GLU A 390 7.31 2.53 -12.55
C GLU A 390 6.26 1.46 -12.14
N GLY A 391 6.70 0.40 -11.46
CA GLY A 391 5.84 -0.68 -10.98
C GLY A 391 4.74 -0.18 -10.01
N PRO A 392 5.11 0.42 -8.86
CA PRO A 392 4.15 1.04 -7.94
C PRO A 392 3.19 2.02 -8.63
N ARG A 393 3.69 2.94 -9.48
CA ARG A 393 2.86 3.92 -10.20
C ARG A 393 1.78 3.26 -11.06
N ASN A 394 2.13 2.17 -11.75
CA ASN A 394 1.20 1.46 -12.63
C ASN A 394 0.02 0.83 -11.87
N VAL A 395 0.21 0.47 -10.60
CA VAL A 395 -0.88 -0.01 -9.74
C VAL A 395 -1.64 1.16 -9.12
N LEU A 396 -0.92 2.09 -8.48
CA LEU A 396 -1.51 3.21 -7.74
C LEU A 396 -2.41 4.08 -8.62
N ARG A 397 -2.05 4.33 -9.89
CA ARG A 397 -2.84 5.18 -10.80
C ARG A 397 -4.27 4.70 -11.03
N TYR A 398 -4.55 3.41 -10.79
CA TYR A 398 -5.87 2.84 -10.99
C TYR A 398 -6.65 2.64 -9.69
N LEU A 399 -6.00 2.67 -8.52
CA LEU A 399 -6.67 2.55 -7.21
C LEU A 399 -7.87 3.49 -7.02
N PRO A 400 -7.87 4.74 -7.53
CA PRO A 400 -9.02 5.63 -7.39
C PRO A 400 -10.29 5.09 -8.04
N LEU A 401 -10.23 4.11 -8.96
CA LEU A 401 -11.42 3.45 -9.53
C LEU A 401 -12.30 2.76 -8.48
N THR A 402 -11.77 2.46 -7.30
CA THR A 402 -12.58 1.95 -6.19
C THR A 402 -13.53 3.03 -5.64
N ILE A 403 -13.16 4.31 -5.73
CA ILE A 403 -13.96 5.46 -5.31
C ILE A 403 -15.17 5.65 -6.23
N ALA A 404 -15.08 5.28 -7.52
CA ALA A 404 -16.20 5.43 -8.47
C ALA A 404 -17.49 4.70 -8.06
N HIS A 405 -17.37 3.70 -7.19
CA HIS A 405 -18.51 2.97 -6.62
C HIS A 405 -18.93 3.46 -5.22
N VAL A 406 -18.11 4.30 -4.61
CA VAL A 406 -18.36 4.98 -3.34
C VAL A 406 -19.05 6.31 -3.60
N ASP A 407 -18.41 7.20 -4.36
CA ASP A 407 -18.92 8.50 -4.79
C ASP A 407 -18.34 8.84 -6.17
N SER A 408 -19.20 8.91 -7.19
CA SER A 408 -18.77 9.19 -8.56
C SER A 408 -18.33 10.64 -8.77
N GLY A 409 -18.89 11.60 -8.05
CA GLY A 409 -18.49 13.01 -8.17
C GLY A 409 -17.10 13.22 -7.58
N LEU A 410 -16.85 12.59 -6.44
CA LEU A 410 -15.55 12.67 -5.76
C LEU A 410 -14.48 11.86 -6.47
N TYR A 411 -14.84 10.73 -7.10
CA TYR A 411 -13.97 10.02 -8.03
C TYR A 411 -13.45 10.94 -9.14
N GLU A 412 -14.31 11.72 -9.79
CA GLU A 412 -13.88 12.61 -10.88
C GLU A 412 -12.85 13.66 -10.43
N LYS A 413 -12.93 14.11 -9.17
CA LYS A 413 -11.95 15.01 -8.56
C LYS A 413 -10.67 14.29 -8.14
N ALA A 414 -10.78 13.06 -7.62
CA ALA A 414 -9.70 12.32 -6.99
C ALA A 414 -8.85 11.49 -7.98
N LYS A 415 -9.42 11.09 -9.13
CA LYS A 415 -8.83 10.08 -10.05
C LYS A 415 -7.40 10.36 -10.50
N ASP A 416 -7.02 11.64 -10.59
CA ASP A 416 -5.71 12.05 -11.10
C ASP A 416 -4.71 12.46 -9.99
N SER A 417 -5.13 12.51 -8.73
CA SER A 417 -4.36 13.07 -7.61
C SER A 417 -4.25 12.14 -6.41
N ILE A 418 -5.33 11.51 -5.93
CA ILE A 418 -5.39 10.95 -4.58
C ILE A 418 -4.30 9.90 -4.33
N THR A 419 -4.01 9.01 -5.28
CA THR A 419 -2.90 8.04 -5.18
C THR A 419 -1.70 8.38 -6.07
N ASN A 420 -1.62 9.62 -6.56
CA ASN A 420 -0.55 10.07 -7.43
C ASN A 420 0.57 10.72 -6.62
N MET A 421 1.72 10.03 -6.56
CA MET A 421 2.92 10.51 -5.88
C MET A 421 3.37 11.91 -6.33
N THR A 422 3.32 12.24 -7.63
CA THR A 422 3.81 13.56 -8.10
C THR A 422 2.82 14.70 -7.82
N LYS A 423 1.65 14.38 -7.26
CA LYS A 423 0.64 15.35 -6.81
C LYS A 423 0.36 15.20 -5.32
N ALA A 424 1.26 14.54 -4.59
CA ALA A 424 1.17 14.40 -3.15
C ALA A 424 0.98 15.78 -2.49
N LYS A 425 0.22 15.84 -1.40
CA LYS A 425 0.21 17.02 -0.55
C LYS A 425 1.52 17.10 0.22
N TYR A 426 2.08 15.97 0.65
CA TYR A 426 3.46 15.91 1.15
C TYR A 426 3.97 14.47 1.13
N PHE A 427 5.29 14.34 1.07
CA PHE A 427 5.99 13.13 1.48
C PHE A 427 6.45 13.30 2.91
N TYR A 428 6.50 12.21 3.66
CA TYR A 428 7.19 12.19 4.94
C TYR A 428 8.13 10.99 5.03
N ILE A 429 9.20 11.19 5.78
CA ILE A 429 10.27 10.23 6.01
C ILE A 429 10.35 10.01 7.51
N ILE A 430 10.30 8.75 7.92
CA ILE A 430 10.60 8.33 9.29
C ILE A 430 11.92 7.57 9.27
N SER A 431 12.92 8.09 9.97
CA SER A 431 14.29 7.58 9.99
C SER A 431 14.63 6.91 11.31
N TYR A 432 15.46 5.86 11.23
CA TYR A 432 15.90 5.00 12.32
C TYR A 432 17.43 5.07 12.45
N PRO A 433 17.97 6.02 13.22
CA PRO A 433 19.39 6.38 13.12
C PRO A 433 20.35 5.37 13.75
N HIS A 434 19.86 4.54 14.67
CA HIS A 434 20.62 3.49 15.34
C HIS A 434 20.44 2.13 14.66
N TYR A 435 19.85 2.10 13.47
CA TYR A 435 19.70 0.87 12.71
C TYR A 435 21.06 0.30 12.30
N SER A 436 21.25 -1.01 12.46
CA SER A 436 22.44 -1.73 11.98
C SER A 436 22.08 -3.10 11.41
N GLY A 437 20.91 -3.21 10.78
CA GLY A 437 20.40 -4.48 10.26
C GLY A 437 19.50 -5.26 11.21
N PHE A 438 19.15 -4.69 12.38
CA PHE A 438 18.30 -5.30 13.40
C PHE A 438 16.81 -5.05 13.15
N ARG A 439 15.94 -5.78 13.87
CA ARG A 439 14.49 -5.62 13.73
C ARG A 439 14.03 -4.30 14.37
N ILE A 440 13.20 -3.55 13.64
CA ILE A 440 12.53 -2.33 14.08
C ILE A 440 11.03 -2.59 14.22
N GLU A 441 10.42 -2.06 15.28
CA GLU A 441 8.96 -1.89 15.41
C GLU A 441 8.64 -0.42 15.68
N HIS A 442 7.71 0.16 14.91
CA HIS A 442 7.32 1.56 15.02
C HIS A 442 5.93 1.81 14.40
N ASP A 443 5.17 2.76 14.96
CA ASP A 443 3.72 2.82 14.72
C ASP A 443 3.17 4.28 14.57
N PRO A 444 3.12 4.92 13.39
CA PRO A 444 2.46 6.21 13.25
C PRO A 444 0.93 6.16 13.49
N VAL A 445 0.36 7.28 13.95
CA VAL A 445 -1.08 7.41 14.24
C VAL A 445 -1.71 8.46 13.32
N TYR A 446 -2.85 8.12 12.72
CA TYR A 446 -3.64 9.05 11.92
C TYR A 446 -5.01 9.27 12.56
N THR A 447 -5.51 10.50 12.51
CA THR A 447 -6.83 10.86 13.03
C THR A 447 -7.64 11.58 11.96
N ALA A 448 -8.78 11.00 11.57
CA ALA A 448 -9.77 11.64 10.73
C ALA A 448 -10.83 12.33 11.61
N TYR A 449 -11.16 13.59 11.28
CA TYR A 449 -12.23 14.36 11.93
C TYR A 449 -13.53 14.18 11.15
N ILE A 450 -14.37 13.27 11.65
CA ILE A 450 -15.58 12.80 10.95
C ILE A 450 -16.83 13.49 11.51
N ALA A 451 -17.86 13.65 10.68
CA ALA A 451 -19.17 14.06 11.16
C ALA A 451 -19.69 13.08 12.22
N GLY A 452 -20.33 13.61 13.26
CA GLY A 452 -21.09 12.79 14.21
C GLY A 452 -22.16 11.99 13.48
N THR A 453 -22.55 10.84 14.04
CA THR A 453 -23.63 10.05 13.45
C THR A 453 -24.87 10.96 13.40
N PRO A 454 -25.48 11.20 12.22
CA PRO A 454 -26.76 11.89 12.17
C PRO A 454 -27.70 11.16 13.13
N PRO A 455 -28.52 11.85 13.93
CA PRO A 455 -29.54 11.15 14.70
C PRO A 455 -30.26 10.24 13.74
N SER A 456 -30.40 8.96 14.09
CA SER A 456 -31.21 8.05 13.33
C SER A 456 -32.57 8.70 13.19
N THR A 457 -32.87 9.26 12.02
CA THR A 457 -34.24 9.29 11.57
C THR A 457 -34.60 7.82 11.48
N GLU A 458 -35.15 7.29 12.58
CA GLU A 458 -36.30 6.44 12.45
C GLU A 458 -37.19 7.19 11.47
N GLU A 459 -37.09 6.82 10.19
CA GLU A 459 -38.19 7.07 9.27
C GLU A 459 -39.37 6.46 10.00
N GLU A 460 -40.23 7.31 10.59
CA GLU A 460 -41.58 6.92 10.97
C GLU A 460 -42.11 6.20 9.75
N GLY A 461 -42.16 4.87 9.86
CA GLY A 461 -42.55 4.02 8.77
C GLY A 461 -43.95 4.40 8.37
N ILE A 462 -44.07 5.21 7.30
CA ILE A 462 -45.27 5.18 6.50
C ILE A 462 -45.26 3.78 5.88
N GLN A 463 -45.97 2.88 6.55
CA GLN A 463 -46.30 1.55 6.10
C GLN A 463 -47.17 1.70 4.84
N ILE A 464 -46.53 1.94 3.69
CA ILE A 464 -47.20 1.79 2.40
C ILE A 464 -47.31 0.28 2.19
N LEU A 465 -48.40 -0.31 2.70
CA LEU A 465 -48.77 -1.69 2.40
C LEU A 465 -48.73 -1.88 0.86
N PRO A 466 -48.18 -3.00 0.36
CA PRO A 466 -48.07 -3.26 -1.08
C PRO A 466 -49.42 -3.75 -1.64
N TRP A 467 -50.44 -2.89 -1.65
CA TRP A 467 -51.72 -3.19 -2.31
C TRP A 467 -51.58 -3.20 -3.85
N GLY A 468 -50.51 -2.61 -4.40
CA GLY A 468 -50.25 -2.56 -5.83
C GLY A 468 -49.92 -3.92 -6.47
N PHE A 469 -49.26 -4.82 -5.73
CA PHE A 469 -48.90 -6.15 -6.25
C PHE A 469 -50.04 -7.17 -6.15
N VAL A 470 -50.91 -7.07 -5.13
CA VAL A 470 -52.08 -7.95 -5.00
C VAL A 470 -53.14 -7.62 -6.06
N ALA A 471 -53.35 -6.34 -6.39
CA ALA A 471 -54.28 -5.94 -7.45
C ALA A 471 -53.86 -6.44 -8.85
N LEU A 472 -52.56 -6.41 -9.16
CA LEU A 472 -52.04 -6.90 -10.45
C LEU A 472 -52.14 -8.44 -10.57
N VAL A 473 -51.90 -9.18 -9.49
CA VAL A 473 -52.03 -10.64 -9.49
C VAL A 473 -53.51 -11.06 -9.58
N VAL A 474 -54.42 -10.35 -8.91
CA VAL A 474 -55.87 -10.63 -9.02
C VAL A 474 -56.40 -10.32 -10.43
N ILE A 475 -55.96 -9.22 -11.06
CA ILE A 475 -56.35 -8.90 -12.44
C ILE A 475 -55.81 -9.94 -13.44
N ALA A 476 -54.56 -10.40 -13.27
CA ALA A 476 -53.98 -11.43 -14.12
C ALA A 476 -54.70 -12.79 -13.98
N VAL A 477 -55.06 -13.19 -12.75
CA VAL A 477 -55.79 -14.44 -12.49
C VAL A 477 -57.22 -14.38 -13.06
N VAL A 478 -57.90 -13.23 -12.95
CA VAL A 478 -59.24 -13.05 -13.54
C VAL A 478 -59.17 -13.07 -15.07
N LEU A 479 -58.17 -12.42 -15.69
CA LEU A 479 -57.99 -12.46 -17.15
C LEU A 479 -57.71 -13.88 -17.66
N ILE A 480 -56.88 -14.65 -16.96
CA ILE A 480 -56.60 -16.05 -17.31
C ILE A 480 -57.87 -16.91 -17.16
N ALA A 481 -58.66 -16.71 -16.08
CA ALA A 481 -59.91 -17.44 -15.88
C ALA A 481 -60.96 -17.14 -16.97
N VAL A 482 -61.07 -15.87 -17.40
CA VAL A 482 -61.98 -15.45 -18.48
C VAL A 482 -61.55 -16.04 -19.84
N VAL A 483 -60.26 -16.08 -20.13
CA VAL A 483 -59.74 -16.69 -21.37
C VAL A 483 -59.96 -18.21 -21.36
N VAL A 484 -59.74 -18.89 -20.23
CA VAL A 484 -59.99 -20.33 -20.10
C VAL A 484 -61.48 -20.67 -20.22
N ALA A 485 -62.36 -19.83 -19.67
CA ALA A 485 -63.81 -19.98 -19.81
C ALA A 485 -64.28 -19.76 -21.27
N ALA A 486 -63.74 -18.76 -21.97
CA ALA A 486 -64.05 -18.50 -23.38
C ALA A 486 -63.57 -19.63 -24.31
N VAL A 487 -62.43 -20.26 -24.00
CA VAL A 487 -61.91 -21.41 -24.76
C VAL A 487 -62.72 -22.68 -24.49
N LYS A 488 -63.24 -22.87 -23.27
CA LYS A 488 -64.15 -23.99 -22.95
C LYS A 488 -65.54 -23.81 -23.56
N LEU A 489 -66.06 -22.59 -23.62
CA LEU A 489 -67.35 -22.28 -24.28
C LEU A 489 -67.29 -22.41 -25.81
N ARG A 490 -66.11 -22.31 -26.43
CA ARG A 490 -65.92 -22.58 -27.86
C ARG A 490 -65.79 -24.07 -28.21
N LYS A 491 -65.72 -24.99 -27.23
CA LYS A 491 -65.57 -26.42 -27.48
C LYS A 491 -66.74 -27.24 -26.93
N LYS A 492 -67.82 -27.25 -27.73
CA LYS A 492 -68.69 -28.39 -28.16
C LYS A 492 -70.19 -28.14 -27.98
N PRO A 493 -71.09 -28.78 -28.78
CA PRO A 493 -70.85 -29.70 -29.91
C PRO A 493 -71.58 -29.29 -31.22
N GLU A 494 -71.06 -29.69 -32.37
CA GLU A 494 -71.93 -29.97 -33.53
C GLU A 494 -72.76 -31.23 -33.22
N GLN A 495 -74.07 -31.12 -33.38
CA GLN A 495 -75.04 -32.22 -33.50
C GLN A 495 -75.55 -32.23 -34.96
N PRO A 496 -76.24 -33.29 -35.42
CA PRO A 496 -76.02 -34.72 -35.27
C PRO A 496 -76.05 -35.45 -36.63
N SER A 497 -75.57 -36.70 -36.68
CA SER A 497 -76.08 -37.75 -37.58
C SER A 497 -75.94 -39.10 -36.91
#